data_AF-A0A834SDN8-F1
#
_entry.id   AF-A0A834SDN8-F1
#
_cell.length_a   1.000
_cell.length_b   1.000
_cell.length_c   1.000
_cell.angle_alpha   90.00
_cell.angle_beta   90.00
_cell.angle_gamma   90.00
#
_symmetry.space_group_name_H-M   'P 1'
#
loop_
_entity.id
_entity.type
_entity.pdbx_description
1 polymer ?
#
loop_
_entity_poly.entity_id
_entity_poly.type
_entity_poly.pdbx_seq_one_letter_code
_entity_poly.pdbx_strand_id
1 'polypeptide(L)'
;MVAMSPESQLRWKKKAVQAYFEKVDKFLERLLLLIHMTGGQPPRGTELIGLQHSNTAQGQHRGIFLEEGLISTVTSYHKGYNITGSTKIIHRYLPKEVSELLVYYLWLILPFWQQLDILVYKRKDPHSTFLWPKGSGTWDSSRLTRVIAREARLYLDTTLSILIYRHLAIAISRQHLPCGGFKRDVGSEER
;
A
#
# COMPACT_ATOMS: atom_id res chain seq x y z
N MET A 1 24.89 -10.32 -4.79
CA MET A 1 24.98 -9.16 -3.86
C MET A 1 26.22 -9.17 -2.96
N VAL A 2 27.06 -10.20 -3.04
CA VAL A 2 28.23 -10.35 -2.17
C VAL A 2 29.49 -10.58 -3.02
N ALA A 3 30.66 -10.28 -2.46
CA ALA A 3 31.98 -10.63 -2.97
C ALA A 3 32.74 -11.39 -1.88
N MET A 4 33.69 -12.23 -2.28
CA MET A 4 34.67 -12.80 -1.36
C MET A 4 35.88 -11.85 -1.32
N SER A 5 36.33 -11.48 -0.12
CA SER A 5 37.58 -10.74 0.04
C SER A 5 38.79 -11.65 -0.18
N PRO A 6 39.99 -11.10 -0.39
CA PRO A 6 41.23 -11.88 -0.43
C PRO A 6 41.44 -12.74 0.82
N GLU A 7 40.88 -12.31 1.97
CA GLU A 7 40.91 -13.06 3.23
C GLU A 7 39.79 -14.13 3.35
N SER A 8 39.14 -14.52 2.25
CA SER A 8 37.98 -15.43 2.23
C SER A 8 36.77 -14.94 3.07
N GLN A 9 36.66 -13.65 3.32
CA GLN A 9 35.52 -13.08 4.05
C GLN A 9 34.42 -12.63 3.09
N LEU A 10 33.18 -12.92 3.47
CA LEU A 10 31.99 -12.55 2.71
C LEU A 10 31.70 -11.04 2.89
N ARG A 11 31.85 -10.24 1.83
CA ARG A 11 31.65 -8.77 1.85
C ARG A 11 30.49 -8.32 0.98
N TRP A 12 29.54 -7.59 1.57
CA TRP A 12 28.40 -7.03 0.83
C TRP A 12 28.81 -5.99 -0.20
N LYS A 13 28.32 -6.13 -1.43
CA LYS A 13 28.49 -5.12 -2.47
C LYS A 13 27.44 -4.02 -2.29
N LYS A 14 27.77 -2.96 -1.53
CA LYS A 14 26.83 -1.86 -1.20
C LYS A 14 26.09 -1.31 -2.42
N LYS A 15 26.78 -1.08 -3.55
CA LYS A 15 26.15 -0.62 -4.80
C LYS A 15 25.07 -1.58 -5.33
N ALA A 16 25.28 -2.89 -5.23
CA ALA A 16 24.30 -3.87 -5.67
C ALA A 16 23.08 -3.95 -4.74
N VAL A 17 23.31 -3.78 -3.43
CA VAL A 17 22.23 -3.70 -2.42
C VAL A 17 21.38 -2.44 -2.66
N GLN A 18 22.03 -1.30 -2.89
CA GLN A 18 21.34 -0.06 -3.21
C GLN A 18 20.49 -0.19 -4.49
N ALA A 19 21.06 -0.78 -5.54
CA ALA A 19 20.32 -1.03 -6.78
C ALA A 19 19.12 -1.99 -6.56
N TYR A 20 19.22 -2.94 -5.63
CA TYR A 20 18.08 -3.78 -5.24
C TYR A 20 17.01 -2.95 -4.50
N PHE A 21 17.40 -2.07 -3.58
CA PHE A 21 16.46 -1.21 -2.85
C PHE A 21 15.70 -0.28 -3.80
N GLU A 22 16.37 0.29 -4.80
CA GLU A 22 15.73 1.08 -5.85
C GLU A 22 14.74 0.27 -6.70
N LYS A 23 15.01 -1.02 -6.94
CA LYS A 23 14.05 -1.91 -7.63
C LYS A 23 12.82 -2.18 -6.76
N VAL A 24 13.00 -2.39 -5.45
CA VAL A 24 11.89 -2.56 -4.50
C VAL A 24 11.03 -1.29 -4.44
N ASP A 25 11.64 -0.11 -4.35
CA ASP A 25 10.93 1.16 -4.34
C ASP A 25 10.10 1.38 -5.62
N LYS A 26 10.67 1.10 -6.81
CA LYS A 26 9.93 1.13 -8.09
C LYS A 26 8.82 0.09 -8.18
N PHE A 27 9.04 -1.11 -7.63
CA PHE A 27 8.01 -2.15 -7.54
C PHE A 27 6.84 -1.67 -6.68
N LEU A 28 7.12 -1.07 -5.52
CA LEU A 28 6.11 -0.54 -4.62
C LEU A 28 5.31 0.61 -5.25
N GLU A 29 5.94 1.48 -6.05
CA GLU A 29 5.19 2.51 -6.81
C GLU A 29 4.17 1.88 -7.77
N ARG A 30 4.50 0.77 -8.43
CA ARG A 30 3.57 0.06 -9.32
C ARG A 30 2.49 -0.67 -8.53
N LEU A 31 2.85 -1.33 -7.43
CA LEU A 31 1.90 -2.00 -6.54
C LEU A 31 0.89 -0.99 -5.96
N LEU A 32 1.37 0.19 -5.57
CA LEU A 32 0.52 1.30 -5.09
C LEU A 32 -0.54 1.68 -6.12
N LEU A 33 -0.16 1.78 -7.41
CA LEU A 33 -1.12 2.04 -8.48
C LEU A 33 -2.11 0.90 -8.68
N LEU A 34 -1.62 -0.34 -8.74
CA LEU A 34 -2.48 -1.51 -8.92
C LEU A 34 -3.53 -1.58 -7.81
N ILE A 35 -3.11 -1.43 -6.55
CA ILE A 35 -4.03 -1.40 -5.40
C ILE A 35 -5.02 -0.24 -5.53
N HIS A 36 -4.56 0.97 -5.89
CA HIS A 36 -5.43 2.14 -6.02
C HIS A 36 -6.49 1.97 -7.11
N MET A 37 -6.12 1.37 -8.23
CA MET A 37 -6.97 1.30 -9.41
C MET A 37 -7.89 0.09 -9.45
N THR A 38 -7.50 -1.01 -8.80
CA THR A 38 -8.19 -2.30 -8.93
C THR A 38 -8.87 -2.76 -7.65
N GLY A 39 -8.60 -2.13 -6.49
CA GLY A 39 -9.24 -2.44 -5.21
C GLY A 39 -10.69 -1.93 -5.07
N GLY A 40 -11.45 -1.84 -6.17
CA GLY A 40 -12.80 -1.28 -6.20
C GLY A 40 -12.82 0.25 -6.14
N GLN A 41 -13.76 0.84 -5.37
CA GLN A 41 -13.88 2.30 -5.30
C GLN A 41 -12.62 2.92 -4.66
N PRO A 42 -11.90 3.82 -5.35
CA PRO A 42 -10.56 4.24 -4.94
C PRO A 42 -10.58 4.96 -3.57
N PRO A 43 -9.74 4.52 -2.62
CA PRO A 43 -9.58 5.18 -1.32
C PRO A 43 -9.00 6.58 -1.50
N ARG A 44 -9.08 7.41 -0.46
CA ARG A 44 -8.33 8.67 -0.44
C ARG A 44 -6.84 8.37 -0.42
N GLY A 45 -6.03 9.25 -1.00
CA GLY A 45 -4.57 9.07 -1.04
C GLY A 45 -3.97 8.86 0.36
N THR A 46 -4.44 9.60 1.36
CA THR A 46 -3.99 9.46 2.76
C THR A 46 -4.37 8.12 3.38
N GLU A 47 -5.57 7.60 3.09
CA GLU A 47 -6.02 6.28 3.57
C GLU A 47 -5.15 5.17 2.97
N LEU A 48 -4.85 5.26 1.66
CA LEU A 48 -4.03 4.28 0.95
C LEU A 48 -2.57 4.30 1.42
N ILE A 49 -2.00 5.49 1.57
CA ILE A 49 -0.61 5.67 2.02
C ILE A 49 -0.45 5.31 3.51
N GLY A 50 -1.53 5.40 4.29
CA GLY A 50 -1.57 5.02 5.70
C GLY A 50 -1.72 3.52 5.96
N LEU A 51 -1.84 2.67 4.93
CA LEU A 51 -1.99 1.23 5.12
C LEU A 51 -0.79 0.62 5.84
N GLN A 52 -1.06 -0.17 6.87
CA GLN A 52 -0.07 -0.90 7.65
C GLN A 52 -0.19 -2.40 7.42
N HIS A 53 0.94 -3.09 7.27
CA HIS A 53 0.97 -4.53 7.07
C HIS A 53 1.12 -5.30 8.39
N SER A 54 1.49 -4.63 9.48
CA SER A 54 1.60 -5.21 10.82
C SER A 54 1.06 -4.26 11.87
N ASN A 55 0.65 -4.80 13.01
CA ASN A 55 0.25 -3.98 14.16
C ASN A 55 1.48 -3.25 14.73
N THR A 56 1.30 -2.08 15.31
CA THR A 56 2.36 -1.37 16.04
C THR A 56 2.33 -1.70 17.53
N ALA A 57 3.47 -1.51 18.20
CA ALA A 57 3.55 -1.62 19.65
C ALA A 57 2.66 -0.58 20.38
N GLN A 58 2.36 0.54 19.71
CA GLN A 58 1.51 1.62 20.20
C GLN A 58 0.00 1.37 19.92
N GLY A 59 -0.37 0.15 19.53
CA GLY A 59 -1.78 -0.25 19.36
C GLY A 59 -2.43 0.17 18.04
N GLN A 60 -1.66 0.64 17.04
CA GLN A 60 -2.21 0.85 15.70
C GLN A 60 -2.40 -0.51 15.01
N HIS A 61 -3.57 -0.71 14.41
CA HIS A 61 -3.92 -1.97 13.76
C HIS A 61 -3.45 -2.03 12.31
N ARG A 62 -3.04 -3.23 11.86
CA ARG A 62 -2.82 -3.51 10.45
C ARG A 62 -4.11 -3.36 9.65
N GLY A 63 -3.96 -2.97 8.39
CA GLY A 63 -5.05 -2.81 7.43
C GLY A 63 -5.03 -3.84 6.31
N ILE A 64 -4.29 -4.95 6.43
CA ILE A 64 -4.17 -5.98 5.40
C ILE A 64 -4.59 -7.33 5.97
N PHE A 65 -5.53 -7.99 5.29
CA PHE A 65 -6.12 -9.27 5.70
C PHE A 65 -6.24 -10.20 4.50
N LEU A 66 -6.17 -11.52 4.74
CA LEU A 66 -6.41 -12.55 3.74
C LEU A 66 -7.76 -13.21 4.07
N GLU A 67 -8.68 -13.21 3.12
CA GLU A 67 -10.03 -13.75 3.26
C GLU A 67 -10.43 -14.40 1.94
N GLU A 68 -10.83 -15.68 1.98
CA GLU A 68 -11.22 -16.47 0.81
C GLU A 68 -10.20 -16.44 -0.35
N GLY A 69 -8.91 -16.43 0.00
CA GLY A 69 -7.82 -16.39 -0.98
C GLY A 69 -7.55 -15.02 -1.60
N LEU A 70 -8.25 -13.97 -1.18
CA LEU A 70 -8.05 -12.60 -1.63
C LEU A 70 -7.52 -11.72 -0.50
N ILE A 71 -6.69 -10.74 -0.85
CA ILE A 71 -6.29 -9.72 0.09
C ILE A 71 -7.39 -8.65 0.19
N SER A 72 -7.82 -8.36 1.41
CA SER A 72 -8.66 -7.23 1.76
C SER A 72 -7.85 -6.14 2.44
N THR A 73 -8.00 -4.90 1.95
CA THR A 73 -7.48 -3.71 2.60
C THR A 73 -8.57 -3.05 3.44
N VAL A 74 -8.27 -2.77 4.70
CA VAL A 74 -9.21 -2.21 5.68
C VAL A 74 -8.72 -0.84 6.09
N THR A 75 -9.53 0.17 5.79
CA THR A 75 -9.26 1.57 6.15
C THR A 75 -10.38 2.09 7.04
N SER A 76 -10.03 2.71 8.17
CA SER A 76 -10.98 3.44 9.01
C SER A 76 -11.08 4.90 8.55
N TYR A 77 -12.31 5.40 8.48
CA TYR A 77 -12.58 6.79 8.15
C TYR A 77 -13.19 7.52 9.35
N HIS A 78 -12.49 8.53 9.88
CA HIS A 78 -12.90 9.29 11.07
C HIS A 78 -13.57 10.65 10.78
N LYS A 79 -13.79 11.02 9.51
CA LYS A 79 -14.45 12.31 9.20
C LYS A 79 -15.93 12.22 9.56
N GLY A 80 -16.34 12.94 10.62
CA GLY A 80 -17.69 12.90 11.18
C GLY A 80 -17.82 12.12 12.49
N TYR A 81 -16.72 11.62 13.07
CA TYR A 81 -16.73 10.93 14.37
C TYR A 81 -17.37 11.79 15.47
N ASN A 82 -17.01 13.07 15.53
CA ASN A 82 -17.58 14.03 16.49
C ASN A 82 -19.09 14.28 16.28
N ILE A 83 -19.66 13.87 15.15
CA ILE A 83 -21.08 14.08 14.80
C ILE A 83 -21.89 12.78 14.91
N THR A 84 -21.28 11.61 14.62
CA THR A 84 -22.01 10.33 14.46
C THR A 84 -21.58 9.23 15.43
N GLY A 85 -20.50 9.43 16.20
CA GLY A 85 -20.00 8.45 17.17
C GLY A 85 -19.46 7.14 16.58
N SER A 86 -19.49 6.96 15.25
CA SER A 86 -19.09 5.71 14.59
C SER A 86 -17.95 5.93 13.61
N THR A 87 -17.02 4.98 13.58
CA THR A 87 -15.94 4.92 12.59
C THR A 87 -16.41 4.07 11.43
N LYS A 88 -16.49 4.64 10.23
CA LYS A 88 -16.84 3.86 9.04
C LYS A 88 -15.63 3.03 8.62
N ILE A 89 -15.75 1.71 8.77
CA ILE A 89 -14.76 0.74 8.31
C ILE A 89 -15.10 0.40 6.86
N ILE A 90 -14.09 0.46 5.97
CA ILE A 90 -14.27 0.14 4.55
C ILE A 90 -13.30 -0.98 4.18
N HIS A 91 -13.87 -2.11 3.77
CA HIS A 91 -13.14 -3.24 3.20
C HIS A 91 -13.06 -3.08 1.69
N ARG A 92 -11.87 -3.32 1.13
CA ARG A 92 -11.61 -3.31 -0.31
C ARG A 92 -10.80 -4.53 -0.69
N TYR A 93 -11.43 -5.44 -1.41
CA TYR A 93 -10.78 -6.65 -1.92
C TYR A 93 -9.97 -6.32 -3.17
N LEU A 94 -8.76 -6.86 -3.21
CA LEU A 94 -7.89 -6.79 -4.37
C LEU A 94 -8.19 -7.96 -5.31
N PRO A 95 -8.04 -7.79 -6.64
CA PRO A 95 -8.04 -8.92 -7.56
C PRO A 95 -6.99 -9.96 -7.16
N LYS A 96 -7.18 -11.20 -7.60
CA LYS A 96 -6.31 -12.32 -7.24
C LYS A 96 -4.84 -12.05 -7.58
N GLU A 97 -4.58 -11.53 -8.77
CA GLU A 97 -3.22 -11.25 -9.26
C GLU A 97 -2.51 -10.20 -8.39
N VAL A 98 -3.24 -9.17 -7.96
CA VAL A 98 -2.69 -8.12 -7.08
C VAL A 98 -2.52 -8.63 -5.66
N SER A 99 -3.44 -9.49 -5.20
CA SER A 99 -3.35 -10.18 -3.91
C SER A 99 -2.08 -11.04 -3.82
N GLU A 100 -1.82 -11.86 -4.84
CA GLU A 100 -0.62 -12.69 -4.94
C GLU A 100 0.66 -11.85 -4.93
N LEU A 101 0.70 -10.76 -5.70
CA LEU A 101 1.84 -9.84 -5.71
C LEU A 101 2.12 -9.23 -4.33
N LEU A 102 1.08 -8.83 -3.61
CA LEU A 102 1.22 -8.29 -2.26
C LEU A 102 1.69 -9.36 -1.26
N VAL A 103 1.21 -10.60 -1.39
CA VAL A 103 1.70 -11.73 -0.59
C VAL A 103 3.18 -11.98 -0.86
N TYR A 104 3.63 -12.03 -2.12
CA TYR A 104 5.05 -12.19 -2.44
C TYR A 104 5.91 -11.05 -1.90
N TYR A 105 5.40 -9.82 -1.94
CA TYR A 105 6.08 -8.70 -1.32
C TYR A 105 6.27 -8.91 0.19
N LEU A 106 5.19 -9.18 0.91
CA LEU A 106 5.23 -9.32 2.37
C LEU A 106 6.01 -10.56 2.82
N TRP A 107 5.94 -11.66 2.08
CA TRP A 107 6.57 -12.93 2.45
C TRP A 107 8.04 -13.03 2.05
N LEU A 108 8.41 -12.54 0.86
CA LEU A 108 9.75 -12.75 0.29
C LEU A 108 10.57 -11.47 0.26
N ILE A 109 10.02 -10.41 -0.33
CA ILE A 109 10.78 -9.18 -0.64
C ILE A 109 11.04 -8.37 0.62
N LEU A 110 10.01 -8.12 1.42
CA LEU A 110 10.07 -7.31 2.63
C LEU A 110 11.07 -7.86 3.66
N PRO A 111 10.99 -9.12 4.12
CA PRO A 111 11.95 -9.63 5.10
C PRO A 111 13.37 -9.64 4.54
N PHE A 112 13.55 -9.99 3.27
CA PHE A 112 14.87 -9.96 2.65
C PHE A 112 15.46 -8.54 2.57
N TRP A 113 14.64 -7.56 2.18
CA TRP A 113 15.02 -6.15 2.15
C TRP A 113 15.40 -5.63 3.55
N GLN A 114 14.60 -5.94 4.57
CA GLN A 114 14.87 -5.56 5.97
C GLN A 114 16.17 -6.19 6.49
N GLN A 115 16.42 -7.46 6.15
CA GLN A 115 17.67 -8.14 6.53
C GLN A 115 18.90 -7.51 5.87
N LEU A 116 18.81 -7.16 4.58
CA LEU A 116 19.88 -6.43 3.91
C LEU A 116 20.16 -5.08 4.58
N ASP A 117 19.13 -4.35 4.99
CA ASP A 117 19.29 -3.04 5.62
C ASP A 117 20.03 -3.16 6.97
N ILE A 118 19.66 -4.14 7.79
CA ILE A 118 20.35 -4.47 9.04
C ILE A 118 21.81 -4.90 8.78
N LEU A 119 22.03 -5.85 7.87
CA LEU A 119 23.33 -6.46 7.68
C LEU A 119 24.34 -5.50 7.02
N VAL A 120 23.88 -4.67 6.09
CA VAL A 120 24.72 -3.81 5.24
C VAL A 120 24.86 -2.40 5.82
N TYR A 121 23.76 -1.83 6.29
CA TYR A 121 23.70 -0.44 6.79
C TYR A 121 23.64 -0.34 8.32
N LYS A 122 23.62 -1.48 9.02
CA LYS A 122 23.67 -1.55 10.49
C LYS A 122 22.53 -0.76 11.15
N ARG A 123 21.34 -0.80 10.52
CA ARG A 123 20.12 -0.21 11.07
C ARG A 123 19.87 -0.73 12.48
N LYS A 124 19.55 0.19 13.40
CA LYS A 124 19.24 -0.12 14.80
C LYS A 124 17.78 0.14 15.15
N ASP A 125 17.15 1.09 14.47
CA ASP A 125 15.75 1.44 14.67
C ASP A 125 14.82 0.41 13.99
N PRO A 126 13.66 0.11 14.58
CA PRO A 126 12.67 -0.80 13.98
C PRO A 126 12.27 -0.32 12.59
N HIS A 127 12.06 -1.24 11.65
CA HIS A 127 11.50 -0.90 10.35
C HIS A 127 10.06 -0.40 10.48
N SER A 128 9.65 0.45 9.55
CA SER A 128 8.27 0.91 9.42
C SER A 128 7.28 -0.26 9.28
N THR A 129 6.11 -0.14 9.91
CA THR A 129 4.98 -1.07 9.78
C THR A 129 4.07 -0.73 8.60
N PHE A 130 4.33 0.40 7.93
CA PHE A 130 3.56 0.85 6.77
C PHE A 130 3.93 0.04 5.53
N LEU A 131 2.93 -0.19 4.67
CA LEU A 131 3.12 -0.87 3.39
C LEU A 131 4.06 -0.07 2.46
N TRP A 132 4.12 1.25 2.65
CA TRP A 132 4.92 2.19 1.86
C TRP A 132 6.00 2.85 2.73
N PRO A 133 7.10 2.16 3.06
CA PRO A 133 8.02 2.60 4.11
C PRO A 133 8.90 3.79 3.68
N LYS A 134 9.11 4.74 4.61
CA LYS A 134 10.17 5.77 4.55
C LYS A 134 10.82 5.93 5.92
N GLY A 135 12.01 5.35 6.09
CA GLY A 135 12.63 5.24 7.42
C GLY A 135 11.71 4.48 8.38
N SER A 136 11.37 5.10 9.52
CA SER A 136 10.39 4.56 10.47
C SER A 136 8.92 4.90 10.14
N GLY A 137 8.68 5.75 9.15
CA GLY A 137 7.34 6.23 8.77
C GLY A 137 6.85 5.71 7.41
N THR A 138 5.90 6.44 6.83
CA THR A 138 5.33 6.15 5.51
C THR A 138 5.77 7.15 4.45
N TRP A 139 5.54 6.82 3.18
CA TRP A 139 5.68 7.73 2.04
C TRP A 139 4.82 8.98 2.21
N ASP A 140 5.25 10.07 1.58
CA ASP A 140 4.42 11.28 1.52
C ASP A 140 3.25 11.08 0.54
N SER A 141 2.09 11.68 0.85
CA SER A 141 0.90 11.57 0.02
C SER A 141 1.09 12.12 -1.40
N SER A 142 2.00 13.08 -1.61
CA SER A 142 2.34 13.57 -2.95
C SER A 142 2.96 12.50 -3.84
N ARG A 143 3.51 11.42 -3.27
CA ARG A 143 4.15 10.36 -4.04
C ARG A 143 3.14 9.62 -4.92
N LEU A 144 1.96 9.30 -4.39
CA LEU A 144 0.88 8.72 -5.19
C LEU A 144 0.51 9.62 -6.36
N THR A 145 0.38 10.94 -6.14
CA THR A 145 0.08 11.91 -7.20
C THR A 145 1.15 11.91 -8.28
N ARG A 146 2.43 11.93 -7.91
CA ARG A 146 3.55 11.90 -8.87
C ARG A 146 3.55 10.62 -9.69
N VAL A 147 3.31 9.48 -9.05
CA VAL A 147 3.32 8.18 -9.71
C VAL A 147 2.15 8.07 -10.70
N ILE A 148 0.93 8.44 -10.29
CA ILE A 148 -0.23 8.47 -11.21
C ILE A 148 0.04 9.40 -12.40
N ALA A 149 0.51 10.62 -12.14
CA ALA A 149 0.77 11.59 -13.21
C ALA A 149 1.84 11.09 -14.19
N ARG A 150 2.88 10.41 -13.69
CA ARG A 150 3.93 9.80 -14.52
C ARG A 150 3.37 8.70 -15.41
N GLU A 151 2.69 7.70 -14.84
CA GLU A 151 2.20 6.57 -15.64
C GLU A 151 1.07 7.00 -16.59
N ALA A 152 0.20 7.93 -16.19
CA ALA A 152 -0.82 8.48 -17.08
C ALA A 152 -0.20 9.19 -18.30
N ARG A 153 0.88 9.93 -18.11
CA ARG A 153 1.58 10.57 -19.22
C ARG A 153 2.22 9.54 -20.15
N LEU A 154 2.78 8.47 -19.61
CA LEU A 154 3.46 7.44 -20.40
C LEU A 154 2.51 6.57 -21.22
N TYR A 155 1.34 6.21 -20.67
CA TYR A 155 0.45 5.24 -21.31
C TYR A 155 -0.86 5.82 -21.85
N LEU A 156 -1.27 7.00 -21.39
CA LEU A 156 -2.54 7.64 -21.77
C LEU A 156 -2.35 9.02 -22.41
N ASP A 157 -1.10 9.47 -22.59
CA ASP A 157 -0.75 10.80 -23.12
C ASP A 157 -1.52 11.95 -22.44
N THR A 158 -1.76 11.82 -21.13
CA THR A 158 -2.55 12.79 -20.36
C THR A 158 -2.02 12.95 -18.94
N THR A 159 -2.51 13.96 -18.23
CA THR A 159 -2.21 14.17 -16.81
C THR A 159 -3.42 13.81 -15.96
N LEU A 160 -3.30 12.74 -15.18
CA LEU A 160 -4.30 12.36 -14.18
C LEU A 160 -3.83 12.74 -12.77
N SER A 161 -4.74 13.33 -12.00
CA SER A 161 -4.58 13.48 -10.55
C SER A 161 -5.35 12.37 -9.83
N ILE A 162 -5.02 12.13 -8.55
CA ILE A 162 -5.78 11.19 -7.70
C ILE A 162 -7.27 11.53 -7.70
N LEU A 163 -7.62 12.82 -7.62
CA LEU A 163 -9.00 13.29 -7.57
C LEU A 163 -9.73 13.03 -8.89
N ILE A 164 -9.08 13.34 -10.03
CA ILE A 164 -9.66 13.10 -11.35
C ILE A 164 -9.89 11.60 -11.56
N TYR A 165 -8.90 10.77 -11.23
CA TYR A 165 -9.04 9.32 -11.32
C TYR A 165 -10.22 8.82 -10.48
N ARG A 166 -10.35 9.28 -9.24
CA ARG A 166 -11.47 8.94 -8.37
C ARG A 166 -12.82 9.35 -8.95
N HIS A 167 -12.93 10.55 -9.52
CA HIS A 167 -14.16 11.00 -10.16
C HIS A 167 -14.52 10.14 -11.37
N LEU A 168 -13.52 9.79 -12.19
CA LEU A 168 -13.69 8.92 -13.35
C LEU A 168 -14.16 7.52 -12.93
N ALA A 169 -13.51 6.91 -11.93
CA ALA A 169 -13.91 5.61 -11.41
C ALA A 169 -15.34 5.59 -10.88
N ILE A 170 -15.78 6.67 -10.20
CA ILE A 170 -17.16 6.82 -9.72
C ILE A 170 -18.13 6.97 -10.90
N ALA A 171 -17.79 7.78 -11.91
CA ALA A 171 -18.63 7.98 -13.09
C ALA A 171 -18.82 6.67 -13.87
N ILE A 172 -17.73 5.95 -14.14
CA ILE A 172 -17.73 4.63 -14.79
C ILE A 172 -18.59 3.66 -13.98
N SER A 173 -18.39 3.59 -12.66
CA SER A 173 -19.19 2.72 -11.79
C SER A 173 -20.68 3.05 -11.88
N ARG A 174 -21.08 4.32 -11.86
CA ARG A 174 -22.50 4.72 -11.95
C ARG A 174 -23.13 4.38 -13.30
N GLN A 175 -22.35 4.45 -14.37
CA GLN A 175 -22.83 4.19 -15.72
C GLN A 175 -22.93 2.69 -16.02
N HIS A 176 -21.97 1.90 -15.55
CA HIS A 176 -21.81 0.50 -15.97
C HIS A 176 -22.12 -0.53 -14.90
N LEU A 177 -22.09 -0.16 -13.62
CA LEU A 177 -22.51 -1.05 -12.55
C LEU A 177 -23.95 -0.67 -12.16
N PRO A 178 -24.93 -1.56 -12.36
CA PRO A 178 -26.29 -1.36 -11.89
C PRO A 178 -26.33 -1.52 -10.36
N CYS A 179 -25.71 -0.60 -9.62
CA CYS A 179 -25.70 -0.67 -8.17
C CYS A 179 -27.02 -0.11 -7.64
N GLY A 180 -27.92 -0.98 -7.19
CA GLY A 180 -28.81 -0.64 -6.09
C GLY A 180 -27.94 -0.03 -4.98
N GLY A 181 -28.19 1.22 -4.63
CA GLY A 181 -27.31 2.01 -3.76
C GLY A 181 -26.93 1.23 -2.50
N PHE A 182 -25.70 1.42 -2.02
CA PHE A 182 -25.25 0.92 -0.72
C PHE A 182 -26.38 1.13 0.30
N LYS A 183 -27.05 0.03 0.71
CA LYS A 183 -28.06 0.10 1.76
C LYS A 183 -27.35 0.72 2.98
N ARG A 184 -28.00 1.70 3.60
CA ARG A 184 -27.48 2.32 4.83
C ARG A 184 -27.17 1.19 5.81
N ASP A 185 -25.98 1.26 6.39
CA ASP A 185 -25.46 0.28 7.32
C ASP A 185 -26.56 -0.06 8.34
N VAL A 186 -26.83 -1.37 8.49
CA VAL A 186 -27.85 -1.91 9.40
C VAL A 186 -27.54 -1.38 10.79
N GLY A 187 -28.56 -0.78 11.42
CA GLY A 187 -28.46 -0.23 12.76
C GLY A 187 -27.85 -1.25 13.72
N SER A 188 -26.92 -0.79 14.53
CA SER A 188 -26.48 -1.46 15.75
C SER A 188 -27.71 -1.84 16.56
N GLU A 189 -28.09 -3.11 16.57
CA GLU A 189 -29.00 -3.66 17.56
C GLU A 189 -28.36 -3.48 18.94
N GLU A 190 -28.98 -2.63 19.75
CA GLU A 190 -28.73 -2.56 21.18
C GLU A 190 -29.04 -3.93 21.81
N ARG A 191 -28.08 -4.46 22.56
CA ARG A 191 -28.30 -5.46 23.59
C ARG A 191 -27.75 -4.95 24.90
#